data_AF-D5UPH2-F1
#
_entry.id   AF-D5UPH2-F1
#
_cell.length_a   1.000
_cell.length_b   1.000
_cell.length_c   1.000
_cell.angle_alpha   90.00
_cell.angle_beta   90.00
_cell.angle_gamma   90.00
#
_symmetry.space_group_name_H-M   'P 1'
#
loop_
_entity.id
_entity.type
_entity.pdbx_description
1 polymer ?
#
loop_
_entity_poly.entity_id
_entity_poly.type
_entity_poly.pdbx_seq_one_letter_code
_entity_poly.pdbx_strand_id
1 'polypeptide(L)'
;MRLMTTTVSLAAVLALAGGVLAPGTAFSAPAPGPTPEERMYDAGDVPGRLVTGAGFDRFARDLASALDRARTADEADREASRVSSALFRAAVQRAQGAGPGFTADDRPLYWARIALIRTVRNWQPATAVTESERDRIVGTIDEVSRGQRRAPVGPTVLVTGFDPFRLTRDIRQGNPSGAIALALDGTQVDTPAGRVTVVAMLFPVRWRDFGAGMVERAVTPFLAPGSSRVVGFTTVSQGRPGKFDLEAINGAWRGGAVDNEGACYRGPAPVAGAAPQWTRSTLPMDAIVSAARGTYPVVRNTEVSYATGSDPAPSTVCDLPKLPSTTTTAEPPIDARARQGAGGDYLSNEIGYRVTLVRDRLAAPIPGGHLHTPVLDGLPAERSALESPQYRANLAAIVTQARAVVSVVAHGQRN
;
A
#
# COMPACT_ATOMS: atom_id res chain seq x y z
N MET A 1 39.78 -33.09 28.74
CA MET A 1 38.39 -32.61 28.58
C MET A 1 38.36 -31.68 27.38
N ARG A 2 37.96 -32.17 26.19
CA ARG A 2 37.92 -31.37 24.95
C ARG A 2 36.59 -30.61 24.90
N LEU A 3 36.62 -29.28 24.84
CA LEU A 3 35.44 -28.46 24.56
C LEU A 3 35.06 -28.65 23.09
N MET A 4 33.85 -29.17 22.83
CA MET A 4 33.24 -29.15 21.50
C MET A 4 32.56 -27.80 21.30
N THR A 5 33.11 -26.97 20.41
CA THR A 5 32.44 -25.80 19.85
C THR A 5 31.43 -26.27 18.80
N THR A 6 30.15 -26.23 19.13
CA THR A 6 29.05 -26.42 18.18
C THR A 6 28.90 -25.17 17.32
N THR A 7 29.50 -25.19 16.14
CA THR A 7 29.21 -24.24 15.07
C THR A 7 27.81 -24.53 14.52
N VAL A 8 26.84 -23.68 14.87
CA VAL A 8 25.52 -23.70 14.22
C VAL A 8 25.67 -23.04 12.84
N SER A 9 25.61 -23.85 11.79
CA SER A 9 25.68 -23.38 10.39
C SER A 9 24.54 -22.42 10.07
N LEU A 10 24.89 -21.24 9.55
CA LEU A 10 24.01 -20.17 9.07
C LEU A 10 22.99 -20.64 8.00
N ALA A 11 23.21 -21.81 7.39
CA ALA A 11 22.32 -22.42 6.41
C ALA A 11 20.99 -22.94 6.99
N ALA A 12 20.93 -23.27 8.29
CA ALA A 12 19.71 -23.79 8.92
C ALA A 12 18.66 -22.70 9.19
N VAL A 13 19.07 -21.43 9.32
CA VAL A 13 18.16 -20.31 9.59
C VAL A 13 17.40 -19.86 8.33
N LEU A 14 17.96 -20.03 7.12
CA LEU A 14 17.26 -19.69 5.87
C LEU A 14 16.15 -20.68 5.49
N ALA A 15 16.26 -21.95 5.88
CA ALA A 15 15.26 -22.97 5.52
C ALA A 15 13.93 -22.81 6.29
N LEU A 16 13.97 -22.26 7.52
CA LEU A 16 12.77 -21.99 8.32
C LEU A 16 12.01 -20.72 7.91
N ALA A 17 12.63 -19.81 7.16
CA ALA A 17 11.97 -18.59 6.65
C ALA A 17 11.13 -18.85 5.38
N GLY A 18 11.50 -19.86 4.58
CA GLY A 18 10.84 -20.15 3.29
C GLY A 18 9.38 -20.60 3.41
N GLY A 19 9.03 -21.31 4.50
CA GLY A 19 7.66 -21.79 4.74
C GLY A 19 6.70 -20.73 5.31
N VAL A 20 7.21 -19.62 5.85
CA VAL A 20 6.42 -18.59 6.54
C VAL A 20 5.90 -17.50 5.58
N LEU A 21 6.31 -17.54 4.30
CA LEU A 21 6.06 -16.48 3.31
C LEU A 21 5.45 -16.99 1.98
N ALA A 22 5.09 -18.28 1.88
CA ALA A 22 4.45 -18.81 0.67
C ALA A 22 3.03 -18.25 0.50
N PRO A 23 2.67 -17.70 -0.69
CA PRO A 23 1.36 -17.07 -0.91
C PRO A 23 0.21 -18.07 -0.72
N GLY A 24 -0.91 -17.58 -0.16
CA GLY A 24 -2.14 -18.37 -0.09
C GLY A 24 -2.71 -18.57 -1.50
N THR A 25 -3.04 -19.82 -1.86
CA THR A 25 -3.56 -20.22 -3.19
C THR A 25 -5.01 -19.79 -3.42
N ALA A 26 -5.30 -18.49 -3.29
CA ALA A 26 -6.66 -17.96 -3.32
C ALA A 26 -7.04 -17.23 -4.62
N PHE A 27 -6.08 -16.96 -5.52
CA PHE A 27 -6.35 -16.19 -6.74
C PHE A 27 -5.68 -16.82 -7.96
N SER A 28 -6.47 -16.96 -9.03
CA SER A 28 -5.97 -17.28 -10.37
C SER A 28 -5.24 -16.08 -10.96
N ALA A 29 -4.28 -16.33 -11.86
CA ALA A 29 -3.69 -15.29 -12.68
C ALA A 29 -4.79 -14.53 -13.45
N PRO A 30 -4.60 -13.22 -13.72
CA PRO A 30 -5.54 -12.46 -14.55
C PRO A 30 -5.71 -13.14 -15.91
N ALA A 31 -6.93 -13.08 -16.46
CA ALA A 31 -7.22 -13.63 -17.78
C ALA A 31 -6.40 -12.89 -18.86
N PRO A 32 -6.11 -13.53 -20.01
CA PRO A 32 -5.43 -12.86 -21.13
C PRO A 32 -6.20 -11.61 -21.58
N GLY A 33 -5.48 -10.50 -21.79
CA GLY A 33 -6.04 -9.23 -22.24
C GLY A 33 -5.92 -8.11 -21.19
N PRO A 34 -6.41 -6.89 -21.50
CA PRO A 34 -6.28 -5.75 -20.61
C PRO A 34 -7.15 -5.91 -19.36
N THR A 35 -6.62 -5.59 -18.19
CA THR A 35 -7.35 -5.55 -16.92
C THR A 35 -8.39 -4.42 -16.90
N PRO A 36 -9.36 -4.42 -15.97
CA PRO A 36 -10.30 -3.31 -15.83
C PRO A 36 -9.62 -1.96 -15.60
N GLU A 37 -8.55 -1.90 -14.82
CA GLU A 37 -7.77 -0.67 -14.61
C GLU A 37 -7.15 -0.17 -15.94
N GLU A 38 -6.61 -1.08 -16.75
CA GLU A 38 -6.06 -0.75 -18.08
C GLU A 38 -7.13 -0.23 -19.03
N ARG A 39 -8.33 -0.81 -19.01
CA ARG A 39 -9.47 -0.36 -19.83
C ARG A 39 -9.96 1.03 -19.41
N MET A 40 -9.89 1.38 -18.13
CA MET A 40 -10.28 2.72 -17.66
C MET A 40 -9.36 3.82 -18.21
N TYR A 41 -8.11 3.51 -18.57
CA TYR A 41 -7.20 4.50 -19.14
C TYR A 41 -7.77 5.12 -20.43
N ASP A 42 -8.47 4.33 -21.24
CA ASP A 42 -9.06 4.78 -22.52
C ASP A 42 -10.53 5.22 -22.39
N ALA A 43 -11.12 5.18 -21.19
CA ALA A 43 -12.55 5.47 -20.98
C ALA A 43 -12.90 6.97 -21.05
N GLY A 44 -11.92 7.85 -21.25
CA GLY A 44 -12.10 9.29 -21.34
C GLY A 44 -10.78 10.06 -21.38
N ASP A 45 -10.84 11.39 -21.30
CA ASP A 45 -9.67 12.27 -21.37
C ASP A 45 -8.93 12.44 -20.04
N VAL A 46 -9.59 12.15 -18.90
CA VAL A 46 -9.06 12.42 -17.56
C VAL A 46 -7.71 11.73 -17.29
N PRO A 47 -7.52 10.41 -17.51
CA PRO A 47 -6.22 9.77 -17.33
C PRO A 47 -5.12 10.44 -18.15
N GLY A 48 -5.38 10.65 -19.45
CA GLY A 48 -4.44 11.30 -20.37
C GLY A 48 -4.08 12.73 -19.96
N ARG A 49 -5.06 13.52 -19.51
CA ARG A 49 -4.84 14.89 -19.02
C ARG A 49 -4.04 14.93 -17.72
N LEU A 50 -4.28 14.01 -16.79
CA LEU A 50 -3.51 13.91 -15.54
C LEU A 50 -2.05 13.52 -15.82
N VAL A 51 -1.84 12.55 -16.71
CA VAL A 51 -0.49 12.10 -17.12
C VAL A 51 0.25 13.21 -17.86
N THR A 52 -0.39 13.84 -18.87
CA THR A 52 0.21 14.90 -19.69
C THR A 52 0.44 16.19 -18.88
N GLY A 53 -0.50 16.55 -18.00
CA GLY A 53 -0.36 17.70 -17.11
C GLY A 53 0.75 17.56 -16.07
N ALA A 54 1.19 16.33 -15.78
CA ALA A 54 2.40 16.04 -15.00
C ALA A 54 3.66 15.85 -15.87
N GLY A 55 3.51 15.86 -17.20
CA GLY A 55 4.54 15.52 -18.18
C GLY A 55 4.96 14.05 -18.15
N PHE A 56 4.19 13.16 -17.50
CA PHE A 56 4.55 11.76 -17.28
C PHE A 56 4.31 10.87 -18.50
N ASP A 57 3.66 11.39 -19.54
CA ASP A 57 3.50 10.77 -20.85
C ASP A 57 4.86 10.42 -21.49
N ARG A 58 5.91 11.18 -21.17
CA ARG A 58 7.28 10.89 -21.60
C ARG A 58 7.76 9.50 -21.17
N PHE A 59 7.36 9.01 -20.00
CA PHE A 59 7.88 7.73 -19.50
C PHE A 59 7.37 6.54 -20.32
N ALA A 60 6.13 6.58 -20.80
CA ALA A 60 5.60 5.56 -21.69
C ALA A 60 6.31 5.58 -23.05
N ARG A 61 6.65 6.77 -23.58
CA ARG A 61 7.46 6.91 -24.80
C ARG A 61 8.88 6.40 -24.63
N ASP A 62 9.52 6.75 -23.52
CA ASP A 62 10.87 6.30 -23.18
C ASP A 62 10.92 4.77 -23.05
N LEU A 63 9.91 4.17 -22.40
CA LEU A 63 9.79 2.72 -22.29
C LEU A 63 9.57 2.08 -23.66
N ALA A 64 8.64 2.58 -24.47
CA ALA A 64 8.40 2.04 -25.82
C ALA A 64 9.69 2.03 -26.66
N SER A 65 10.41 3.15 -26.68
CA SER A 65 11.69 3.27 -27.38
C SER A 65 12.77 2.31 -26.83
N ALA A 66 12.76 2.04 -25.53
CA ALA A 66 13.69 1.09 -24.91
C ALA A 66 13.32 -0.37 -25.25
N LEU A 67 12.03 -0.70 -25.26
CA LEU A 67 11.52 -2.02 -25.64
C LEU A 67 11.80 -2.34 -27.11
N ASP A 68 11.71 -1.37 -28.02
CA ASP A 68 12.04 -1.55 -29.45
C ASP A 68 13.53 -1.91 -29.67
N ARG A 69 14.41 -1.50 -28.75
CA ARG A 69 15.84 -1.80 -28.79
C ARG A 69 16.21 -3.06 -28.02
N ALA A 70 15.38 -3.51 -27.09
CA ALA A 70 15.62 -4.71 -26.29
C ALA A 70 15.62 -5.95 -27.19
N ARG A 71 16.61 -6.81 -26.99
CA ARG A 71 16.78 -8.09 -27.71
C ARG A 71 16.32 -9.28 -26.90
N THR A 72 16.22 -9.12 -25.58
CA THR A 72 15.82 -10.16 -24.63
C THR A 72 14.78 -9.64 -23.63
N ALA A 73 14.01 -10.56 -23.05
CA ALA A 73 13.07 -10.22 -21.98
C ALA A 73 13.77 -9.61 -20.75
N ASP A 74 15.00 -10.02 -20.46
CA ASP A 74 15.79 -9.47 -19.35
C ASP A 74 16.27 -8.04 -19.59
N GLU A 75 16.62 -7.70 -20.83
CA GLU A 75 16.88 -6.31 -21.20
C GLU A 75 15.63 -5.45 -21.06
N ALA A 76 14.48 -5.96 -21.54
CA ALA A 76 13.20 -5.28 -21.39
C ALA A 76 12.81 -5.06 -19.92
N ASP A 77 13.00 -6.06 -19.05
CA ASP A 77 12.73 -5.95 -17.62
C ASP A 77 13.65 -4.94 -16.91
N ARG A 78 14.94 -4.91 -17.28
CA ARG A 78 15.89 -3.90 -16.76
C ARG A 78 15.48 -2.49 -17.15
N GLU A 79 15.07 -2.28 -18.40
CA GLU A 79 14.58 -0.98 -18.87
C GLU A 79 13.26 -0.58 -18.21
N ALA A 80 12.33 -1.54 -18.07
CA ALA A 80 11.08 -1.32 -17.35
C ALA A 80 11.33 -0.92 -15.88
N SER A 81 12.27 -1.57 -15.19
CA SER A 81 12.71 -1.20 -13.84
C SER A 81 13.31 0.21 -13.79
N ARG A 82 14.20 0.54 -14.73
CA ARG A 82 14.85 1.86 -14.82
C ARG A 82 13.83 2.98 -15.03
N VAL A 83 12.92 2.82 -15.99
CA VAL A 83 11.86 3.80 -16.31
C VAL A 83 10.90 3.93 -15.14
N SER A 84 10.47 2.81 -14.54
CA SER A 84 9.55 2.82 -13.39
C SER A 84 10.15 3.51 -12.17
N SER A 85 11.45 3.31 -11.92
CA SER A 85 12.18 4.02 -10.86
C SER A 85 12.24 5.52 -11.13
N ALA A 86 12.45 5.92 -12.38
CA ALA A 86 12.45 7.33 -12.77
C ALA A 86 11.06 7.97 -12.64
N LEU A 87 9.99 7.26 -13.02
CA LEU A 87 8.60 7.68 -12.83
C LEU A 87 8.29 7.90 -11.34
N PHE A 88 8.61 6.93 -10.47
CA PHE A 88 8.37 7.08 -9.03
C PHE A 88 9.10 8.29 -8.45
N ARG A 89 10.39 8.47 -8.76
CA ARG A 89 11.15 9.65 -8.32
C ARG A 89 10.54 10.97 -8.83
N ALA A 90 10.10 11.01 -10.08
CA ALA A 90 9.45 12.19 -10.65
C ALA A 90 8.10 12.49 -9.97
N ALA A 91 7.34 11.45 -9.60
CA ALA A 91 6.10 11.60 -8.83
C ALA A 91 6.36 12.17 -7.43
N VAL A 92 7.36 11.65 -6.71
CA VAL A 92 7.77 12.17 -5.40
C VAL A 92 8.22 13.64 -5.52
N GLN A 93 9.09 13.96 -6.49
CA GLN A 93 9.56 15.33 -6.72
C GLN A 93 8.42 16.28 -7.05
N ARG A 94 7.46 15.86 -7.88
CA ARG A 94 6.27 16.66 -8.21
C ARG A 94 5.38 16.87 -6.99
N ALA A 95 5.15 15.82 -6.19
CA ALA A 95 4.33 15.89 -4.99
C ALA A 95 4.92 16.86 -3.94
N GLN A 96 6.25 17.00 -3.89
CA GLN A 96 6.97 17.83 -2.93
C GLN A 96 7.36 19.22 -3.45
N GLY A 97 7.38 19.41 -4.77
CA GLY A 97 7.81 20.65 -5.41
C GLY A 97 6.74 21.75 -5.38
N ALA A 98 7.19 23.01 -5.42
CA ALA A 98 6.33 24.19 -5.58
C ALA A 98 6.05 24.55 -7.05
N GLY A 99 6.32 23.63 -7.98
CA GLY A 99 6.15 23.84 -9.42
C GLY A 99 4.67 23.94 -9.82
N PRO A 100 4.38 24.38 -11.06
CA PRO A 100 3.01 24.47 -11.55
C PRO A 100 2.31 23.10 -11.55
N GLY A 101 1.11 23.06 -10.98
CA GLY A 101 0.26 21.88 -10.86
C GLY A 101 -0.14 21.56 -9.41
N PHE A 102 -0.88 20.48 -9.25
CA PHE A 102 -1.38 20.05 -7.95
C PHE A 102 -0.28 19.34 -7.13
N THR A 103 0.11 19.94 -6.01
CA THR A 103 1.03 19.36 -5.03
C THR A 103 0.40 18.17 -4.32
N ALA A 104 1.19 17.16 -3.97
CA ALA A 104 0.74 15.90 -3.37
C ALA A 104 -0.27 15.08 -4.18
N ASP A 105 -0.47 15.34 -5.48
CA ASP A 105 -1.37 14.55 -6.33
C ASP A 105 -0.83 13.13 -6.60
N ASP A 106 -1.58 12.10 -6.21
CA ASP A 106 -1.26 10.70 -6.44
C ASP A 106 -1.71 10.17 -7.81
N ARG A 107 -2.70 10.83 -8.42
CA ARG A 107 -3.36 10.35 -9.65
C ARG A 107 -2.42 10.27 -10.86
N PRO A 108 -1.50 11.23 -11.11
CA PRO A 108 -0.58 11.14 -12.24
C PRO A 108 0.33 9.91 -12.18
N LEU A 109 0.81 9.53 -10.98
CA LEU A 109 1.64 8.33 -10.82
C LEU A 109 0.83 7.07 -11.14
N TYR A 110 -0.39 6.96 -10.60
CA TYR A 110 -1.27 5.82 -10.86
C TYR A 110 -1.53 5.64 -12.37
N TRP A 111 -1.99 6.69 -13.05
CA TRP A 111 -2.31 6.60 -14.48
C TRP A 111 -1.06 6.41 -15.35
N ALA A 112 0.08 7.02 -15.00
CA ALA A 112 1.33 6.80 -15.73
C ALA A 112 1.82 5.36 -15.60
N ARG A 113 1.66 4.74 -14.41
CA ARG A 113 1.95 3.31 -14.21
C ARG A 113 1.09 2.43 -15.12
N ILE A 114 -0.21 2.71 -15.20
CA ILE A 114 -1.11 2.00 -16.14
C ILE A 114 -0.65 2.19 -17.58
N ALA A 115 -0.21 3.39 -17.97
CA ALA A 115 0.35 3.63 -19.30
C ALA A 115 1.61 2.78 -19.58
N LEU A 116 2.53 2.66 -18.61
CA LEU A 116 3.72 1.80 -18.73
C LEU A 116 3.34 0.32 -18.90
N ILE A 117 2.39 -0.17 -18.11
CA ILE A 117 1.90 -1.56 -18.19
C ILE A 117 1.30 -1.81 -19.58
N ARG A 118 0.46 -0.89 -20.08
CA ARG A 118 -0.12 -0.97 -21.43
C ARG A 118 0.95 -0.95 -22.53
N THR A 119 2.00 -0.15 -22.38
CA THR A 119 3.15 -0.16 -23.31
C THR A 119 3.77 -1.55 -23.41
N VAL A 120 3.96 -2.23 -22.28
CA VAL A 120 4.46 -3.62 -22.27
C VAL A 120 3.43 -4.59 -22.84
N ARG A 121 2.13 -4.45 -22.55
CA ARG A 121 1.09 -5.35 -23.12
C ARG A 121 1.01 -5.25 -24.64
N ASN A 122 1.20 -4.06 -25.19
CA ASN A 122 1.12 -3.81 -26.63
C ASN A 122 2.46 -4.00 -27.37
N TRP A 123 3.55 -4.25 -26.65
CA TRP A 123 4.87 -4.44 -27.24
C TRP A 123 4.94 -5.74 -28.06
N GLN A 124 5.32 -5.60 -29.33
CA GLN A 124 5.55 -6.70 -30.26
C GLN A 124 7.06 -6.86 -30.54
N PRO A 125 7.76 -7.70 -29.76
CA PRO A 125 9.20 -7.88 -29.90
C PRO A 125 9.57 -8.62 -31.19
N ALA A 126 10.78 -8.35 -31.71
CA ALA A 126 11.35 -9.09 -32.83
C ALA A 126 11.75 -10.53 -32.45
N THR A 127 12.04 -10.77 -31.16
CA THR A 127 12.30 -12.10 -30.58
C THR A 127 11.08 -12.57 -29.78
N ALA A 128 10.87 -13.89 -29.70
CA ALA A 128 9.74 -14.42 -28.95
C ALA A 128 9.89 -14.08 -27.45
N VAL A 129 8.91 -13.37 -26.89
CA VAL A 129 8.73 -13.14 -25.45
C VAL A 129 7.47 -13.89 -25.02
N THR A 130 7.63 -14.77 -24.06
CA THR A 130 6.52 -15.56 -23.50
C THR A 130 5.60 -14.70 -22.64
N GLU A 131 4.37 -15.17 -22.40
CA GLU A 131 3.42 -14.43 -21.56
C GLU A 131 3.92 -14.31 -20.10
N SER A 132 4.61 -15.33 -19.59
CA SER A 132 5.20 -15.28 -18.23
C SER A 132 6.33 -14.25 -18.11
N GLU A 133 7.15 -14.09 -19.15
CA GLU A 133 8.16 -13.03 -19.22
C GLU A 133 7.50 -11.65 -19.30
N ARG A 134 6.42 -11.50 -20.07
CA ARG A 134 5.65 -10.26 -20.15
C ARG A 134 5.02 -9.91 -18.80
N ASP A 135 4.41 -10.88 -18.13
CA ASP A 135 3.84 -10.73 -16.79
C ASP A 135 4.90 -10.35 -15.75
N ARG A 136 6.11 -10.91 -15.86
CA ARG A 136 7.24 -10.52 -15.01
C ARG A 136 7.62 -9.05 -15.21
N ILE A 137 7.72 -8.59 -16.46
CA ILE A 137 8.03 -7.18 -16.77
C ILE A 137 6.92 -6.26 -16.23
N VAL A 138 5.64 -6.64 -16.40
CA VAL A 138 4.50 -5.92 -15.83
C VAL A 138 4.58 -5.87 -14.29
N GLY A 139 4.90 -6.98 -13.64
CA GLY A 139 5.10 -7.04 -12.19
C GLY A 139 6.27 -6.15 -11.72
N THR A 140 7.36 -6.10 -12.48
CA THR A 140 8.47 -5.16 -12.23
C THR A 140 8.01 -3.71 -12.31
N ILE A 141 7.25 -3.33 -13.34
CA ILE A 141 6.70 -1.97 -13.46
C ILE A 141 5.85 -1.65 -12.24
N ASP A 142 4.94 -2.55 -11.89
CA ASP A 142 3.98 -2.35 -10.81
C ASP A 142 4.69 -2.16 -9.46
N GLU A 143 5.57 -3.07 -9.06
CA GLU A 143 6.27 -3.00 -7.77
C GLU A 143 7.28 -1.83 -7.70
N VAL A 144 8.04 -1.58 -8.77
CA VAL A 144 9.08 -0.53 -8.78
C VAL A 144 8.47 0.86 -8.80
N SER A 145 7.45 1.11 -9.63
CA SER A 145 6.77 2.41 -9.68
C SER A 145 5.91 2.70 -8.45
N ARG A 146 5.78 1.75 -7.52
CA ARG A 146 5.18 1.91 -6.18
C ARG A 146 6.20 2.16 -5.08
N GLY A 147 7.49 2.11 -5.40
CA GLY A 147 8.56 2.22 -4.41
C GLY A 147 8.72 0.98 -3.51
N GLN A 148 8.24 -0.20 -3.92
CA GLN A 148 8.25 -1.41 -3.09
C GLN A 148 9.59 -2.17 -3.15
N ARG A 149 10.33 -2.11 -4.27
CA ARG A 149 11.63 -2.78 -4.42
C ARG A 149 12.79 -1.95 -3.84
N ARG A 150 12.73 -1.68 -2.52
CA ARG A 150 13.74 -0.91 -1.79
C ARG A 150 14.06 -1.56 -0.44
N ALA A 151 15.15 -1.12 0.18
CA ALA A 151 15.56 -1.51 1.52
C ALA A 151 15.99 -0.26 2.31
N PRO A 152 15.95 -0.26 3.65
CA PRO A 152 16.30 0.91 4.45
C PRO A 152 17.79 1.22 4.36
N VAL A 153 18.14 2.49 4.09
CA VAL A 153 19.52 3.00 4.04
C VAL A 153 19.72 4.03 5.16
N GLY A 154 19.66 3.57 6.42
CA GLY A 154 19.74 4.47 7.59
C GLY A 154 18.50 4.42 8.48
N PRO A 155 18.51 5.15 9.61
CA PRO A 155 17.33 5.33 10.45
C PRO A 155 16.11 5.71 9.60
N THR A 156 15.04 4.90 9.66
CA THR A 156 13.91 5.03 8.73
C THR A 156 12.58 4.89 9.45
N VAL A 157 11.56 5.66 9.06
CA VAL A 157 10.16 5.36 9.38
C VAL A 157 9.46 4.92 8.10
N LEU A 158 8.78 3.77 8.14
CA LEU A 158 8.07 3.23 6.97
C LEU A 158 6.64 3.77 6.92
N VAL A 159 6.22 4.28 5.77
CA VAL A 159 4.85 4.71 5.50
C VAL A 159 4.29 3.92 4.34
N THR A 160 3.02 3.53 4.39
CA THR A 160 2.33 2.96 3.22
C THR A 160 1.14 3.79 2.82
N GLY A 161 0.81 3.79 1.53
CA GLY A 161 -0.40 4.38 0.98
C GLY A 161 -1.05 3.46 -0.04
N PHE A 162 -2.20 3.86 -0.59
CA PHE A 162 -2.91 3.13 -1.63
C PHE A 162 -3.06 3.98 -2.89
N ASP A 163 -3.20 3.29 -4.02
CA ASP A 163 -3.66 3.91 -5.27
C ASP A 163 -5.08 4.50 -5.13
N PRO A 164 -5.49 5.40 -6.06
CA PRO A 164 -6.87 5.76 -6.27
C PRO A 164 -7.81 4.56 -6.43
N PHE A 165 -9.04 4.71 -5.95
CA PHE A 165 -10.08 3.67 -6.02
C PHE A 165 -11.46 4.31 -6.20
N ARG A 166 -12.48 3.48 -6.50
CA ARG A 166 -13.84 3.94 -6.89
C ARG A 166 -13.84 4.83 -8.14
N LEU A 167 -12.89 4.59 -9.05
CA LEU A 167 -12.71 5.36 -10.28
C LEU A 167 -13.88 5.23 -11.26
N THR A 168 -14.70 4.17 -11.14
CA THR A 168 -15.98 4.04 -11.87
C THR A 168 -17.04 5.03 -11.40
N ARG A 169 -16.95 5.56 -10.18
CA ARG A 169 -17.87 6.59 -9.64
C ARG A 169 -17.43 8.00 -10.04
N ASP A 170 -16.14 8.28 -9.91
CA ASP A 170 -15.52 9.50 -10.41
C ASP A 170 -14.05 9.24 -10.73
N ILE A 171 -13.71 9.22 -12.02
CA ILE A 171 -12.35 8.93 -12.51
C ILE A 171 -11.32 9.99 -12.08
N ARG A 172 -11.78 11.15 -11.59
CA ARG A 172 -10.94 12.23 -11.06
C ARG A 172 -10.53 12.00 -9.61
N GLN A 173 -11.10 11.01 -8.93
CA GLN A 173 -10.84 10.73 -7.52
C GLN A 173 -9.35 10.41 -7.29
N GLY A 174 -8.74 11.06 -6.30
CA GLY A 174 -7.43 10.68 -5.76
C GLY A 174 -7.58 9.88 -4.46
N ASN A 175 -6.47 9.44 -3.90
CA ASN A 175 -6.41 8.80 -2.60
C ASN A 175 -5.48 9.59 -1.65
N PRO A 176 -6.00 10.16 -0.54
CA PRO A 176 -5.18 10.89 0.41
C PRO A 176 -4.02 10.06 0.97
N SER A 177 -4.15 8.73 1.09
CA SER A 177 -3.02 7.92 1.58
C SER A 177 -1.89 7.77 0.56
N GLY A 178 -2.20 7.66 -0.73
CA GLY A 178 -1.20 7.70 -1.81
C GLY A 178 -0.51 9.07 -1.88
N ALA A 179 -1.28 10.15 -1.72
CA ALA A 179 -0.78 11.51 -1.67
C ALA A 179 0.19 11.73 -0.50
N ILE A 180 -0.16 11.24 0.69
CA ILE A 180 0.71 11.26 1.88
C ILE A 180 2.01 10.50 1.58
N ALA A 181 1.94 9.30 1.00
CA ALA A 181 3.13 8.52 0.69
C ALA A 181 4.11 9.31 -0.20
N LEU A 182 3.63 9.93 -1.28
CA LEU A 182 4.47 10.73 -2.18
C LEU A 182 4.99 12.02 -1.53
N ALA A 183 4.16 12.71 -0.76
CA ALA A 183 4.55 13.94 -0.08
C ALA A 183 5.58 13.74 1.04
N LEU A 184 5.68 12.51 1.58
CA LEU A 184 6.59 12.19 2.67
C LEU A 184 7.84 11.41 2.24
N ASP A 185 7.82 10.62 1.15
CA ASP A 185 8.96 9.78 0.75
C ASP A 185 10.27 10.59 0.62
N GLY A 186 11.34 10.15 1.27
CA GLY A 186 12.65 10.81 1.27
C GLY A 186 12.75 12.06 2.16
N THR A 187 11.65 12.55 2.73
CA THR A 187 11.70 13.65 3.71
C THR A 187 12.34 13.17 5.02
N GLN A 188 12.89 14.11 5.78
CA GLN A 188 13.65 13.83 6.99
C GLN A 188 12.90 14.38 8.21
N VAL A 189 12.93 13.63 9.30
CA VAL A 189 12.46 14.04 10.62
C VAL A 189 13.68 14.11 11.52
N ASP A 190 13.95 15.29 12.07
CA ASP A 190 14.97 15.45 13.10
C ASP A 190 14.42 14.92 14.43
N THR A 191 15.15 14.00 15.06
CA THR A 191 14.80 13.43 16.36
C THR A 191 15.97 13.58 17.31
N PRO A 192 15.77 13.45 18.64
CA PRO A 192 16.88 13.46 19.60
C PRO A 192 17.95 12.39 19.34
N ALA A 193 17.59 11.27 18.72
CA ALA A 193 18.51 10.18 18.35
C ALA A 193 19.20 10.40 17.00
N GLY A 194 18.96 11.54 16.35
CA GLY A 194 19.43 11.86 15.01
C GLY A 194 18.30 11.83 13.99
N ARG A 195 18.70 11.97 12.74
CA ARG A 195 17.78 12.17 11.63
C ARG A 195 17.21 10.84 11.13
N VAL A 196 15.89 10.80 10.96
CA VAL A 196 15.14 9.65 10.45
C VAL A 196 14.56 9.99 9.08
N THR A 197 14.81 9.13 8.10
CA THR A 197 14.23 9.28 6.75
C THR A 197 12.86 8.62 6.69
N VAL A 198 11.88 9.29 6.10
CA VAL A 198 10.61 8.64 5.76
C VAL A 198 10.79 7.86 4.46
N VAL A 199 10.50 6.56 4.46
CA VAL A 199 10.43 5.76 3.23
C VAL A 199 8.99 5.32 3.04
N ALA A 200 8.40 5.64 1.89
CA ALA A 200 7.00 5.40 1.64
C ALA A 200 6.75 4.55 0.40
N MET A 201 5.84 3.58 0.49
CA MET A 201 5.47 2.71 -0.65
C MET A 201 3.95 2.70 -0.85
N LEU A 202 3.51 2.56 -2.10
CA LEU A 202 2.08 2.45 -2.43
C LEU A 202 1.67 1.00 -2.66
N PHE A 203 0.42 0.67 -2.39
CA PHE A 203 -0.19 -0.64 -2.68
C PHE A 203 -1.41 -0.49 -3.59
N PRO A 204 -1.67 -1.49 -4.46
CA PRO A 204 -2.86 -1.49 -5.30
C PRO A 204 -4.11 -1.77 -4.45
N VAL A 205 -5.25 -1.25 -4.89
CA VAL A 205 -6.56 -1.64 -4.34
C VAL A 205 -7.04 -2.88 -5.11
N ARG A 206 -6.35 -4.01 -4.92
CA ARG A 206 -6.59 -5.29 -5.62
C ARG A 206 -6.37 -6.50 -4.71
N TRP A 207 -7.33 -7.43 -4.70
CA TRP A 207 -7.30 -8.61 -3.83
C TRP A 207 -6.22 -9.61 -4.20
N ARG A 208 -5.98 -9.79 -5.50
CA ARG A 208 -5.03 -10.77 -6.03
C ARG A 208 -3.60 -10.49 -5.57
N ASP A 209 -3.19 -9.23 -5.51
CA ASP A 209 -1.83 -8.83 -5.11
C ASP A 209 -1.57 -9.09 -3.63
N PHE A 210 -2.55 -8.79 -2.78
CA PHE A 210 -2.48 -9.10 -1.36
C PHE A 210 -2.48 -10.61 -1.13
N GLY A 211 -3.31 -11.36 -1.86
CA GLY A 211 -3.31 -12.83 -1.79
C GLY A 211 -2.00 -13.45 -2.28
N ALA A 212 -1.37 -12.84 -3.28
CA ALA A 212 -0.08 -13.25 -3.81
C ALA A 212 1.12 -12.82 -2.95
N GLY A 213 0.91 -12.20 -1.78
CA GLY A 213 1.97 -11.86 -0.83
C GLY A 213 2.77 -10.59 -1.15
N MET A 214 2.21 -9.66 -1.94
CA MET A 214 2.88 -8.39 -2.29
C MET A 214 3.25 -7.57 -1.04
N VAL A 215 2.36 -7.53 -0.04
CA VAL A 215 2.59 -6.79 1.21
C VAL A 215 3.82 -7.32 1.93
N GLU A 216 3.86 -8.62 2.19
CA GLU A 216 4.92 -9.28 2.93
C GLU A 216 6.26 -9.13 2.21
N ARG A 217 6.31 -9.30 0.89
CA ARG A 217 7.53 -9.09 0.11
C ARG A 217 8.08 -7.67 0.20
N ALA A 218 7.20 -6.67 0.14
CA ALA A 218 7.60 -5.26 0.15
C ALA A 218 8.11 -4.80 1.53
N VAL A 219 7.49 -5.26 2.63
CA VAL A 219 7.81 -4.75 3.97
C VAL A 219 8.85 -5.59 4.72
N THR A 220 9.01 -6.87 4.40
CA THR A 220 9.97 -7.75 5.11
C THR A 220 11.40 -7.19 5.12
N PRO A 221 11.97 -6.65 4.03
CA PRO A 221 13.30 -6.04 4.05
C PRO A 221 13.48 -4.92 5.08
N PHE A 222 12.39 -4.23 5.43
CA PHE A 222 12.36 -3.14 6.42
C PHE A 222 12.18 -3.63 7.86
N LEU A 223 11.54 -4.78 8.05
CA LEU A 223 11.16 -5.30 9.36
C LEU A 223 12.06 -6.44 9.86
N ALA A 224 12.91 -7.01 9.00
CA ALA A 224 13.81 -8.09 9.38
C ALA A 224 14.83 -7.67 10.45
N PRO A 225 15.17 -8.54 11.41
CA PRO A 225 16.25 -8.30 12.36
C PRO A 225 17.58 -8.01 11.64
N GLY A 226 18.35 -7.03 12.13
CA GLY A 226 19.64 -6.66 11.54
C GLY A 226 19.58 -5.71 10.35
N SER A 227 18.45 -5.64 9.62
CA SER A 227 18.12 -4.50 8.75
C SER A 227 17.36 -3.39 9.49
N SER A 228 17.05 -3.61 10.78
CA SER A 228 16.28 -2.73 11.68
C SER A 228 17.00 -1.42 12.01
N ARG A 229 17.25 -0.62 10.98
CA ARG A 229 17.37 0.82 11.10
C ARG A 229 15.97 1.47 11.09
N VAL A 230 14.92 0.68 10.85
CA VAL A 230 13.55 1.17 10.95
C VAL A 230 13.20 1.43 12.41
N VAL A 231 12.63 2.60 12.70
CA VAL A 231 12.25 3.05 14.05
C VAL A 231 10.75 2.96 14.31
N GLY A 232 9.97 2.69 13.27
CA GLY A 232 8.52 2.49 13.34
C GLY A 232 7.90 2.43 11.95
N PHE A 233 6.61 2.08 11.89
CA PHE A 233 5.84 2.17 10.66
C PHE A 233 4.43 2.73 10.87
N THR A 234 3.84 3.28 9.82
CA THR A 234 2.42 3.66 9.79
C THR A 234 1.85 3.27 8.43
N THR A 235 0.96 2.29 8.40
CA THR A 235 0.18 2.02 7.19
C THR A 235 -0.95 3.05 7.12
N VAL A 236 -1.16 3.67 5.95
CA VAL A 236 -2.15 4.73 5.78
C VAL A 236 -3.19 4.34 4.73
N SER A 237 -4.46 4.56 5.04
CA SER A 237 -5.60 4.33 4.15
C SER A 237 -6.58 5.48 4.21
N GLN A 238 -7.38 5.69 3.18
CA GLN A 238 -8.54 6.57 3.28
C GLN A 238 -9.65 5.91 4.11
N GLY A 239 -10.15 6.60 5.13
CA GLY A 239 -11.21 6.14 6.02
C GLY A 239 -12.55 6.81 5.73
N ARG A 240 -13.11 7.44 6.77
CA ARG A 240 -14.45 8.07 6.77
C ARG A 240 -14.36 9.60 6.81
N PRO A 241 -15.44 10.32 6.46
CA PRO A 241 -15.41 11.78 6.42
C PRO A 241 -15.02 12.42 7.76
N GLY A 242 -14.26 13.52 7.69
CA GLY A 242 -14.13 14.48 8.78
C GLY A 242 -13.17 14.14 9.91
N LYS A 243 -12.44 13.01 9.90
CA LYS A 243 -11.48 12.68 10.97
C LYS A 243 -10.41 11.68 10.57
N PHE A 244 -9.32 11.67 11.33
CA PHE A 244 -8.35 10.58 11.32
C PHE A 244 -8.70 9.56 12.39
N ASP A 245 -8.68 8.28 12.04
CA ASP A 245 -8.87 7.17 12.99
C ASP A 245 -7.53 6.41 13.16
N LEU A 246 -7.03 6.34 14.40
CA LEU A 246 -5.91 5.49 14.80
C LEU A 246 -6.48 4.13 15.17
N GLU A 247 -6.30 3.15 14.28
CA GLU A 247 -6.93 1.84 14.41
C GLU A 247 -6.18 1.00 15.45
N ALA A 248 -6.90 0.59 16.50
CA ALA A 248 -6.31 -0.16 17.60
C ALA A 248 -6.13 -1.64 17.28
N ILE A 249 -7.09 -2.23 16.56
CA ILE A 249 -7.17 -3.67 16.31
C ILE A 249 -7.54 -3.90 14.84
N ASN A 250 -6.74 -4.70 14.12
CA ASN A 250 -7.05 -5.13 12.76
C ASN A 250 -7.50 -6.59 12.77
N GLY A 251 -8.42 -6.96 11.88
CA GLY A 251 -9.02 -8.30 11.81
C GLY A 251 -8.63 -9.10 10.57
N ALA A 252 -8.51 -10.42 10.69
CA ALA A 252 -8.15 -11.32 9.60
C ALA A 252 -9.33 -11.70 8.68
N TRP A 253 -10.10 -10.74 8.19
CA TRP A 253 -11.32 -10.97 7.39
C TRP A 253 -11.47 -10.01 6.20
N ARG A 254 -12.00 -10.53 5.09
CA ARG A 254 -12.41 -9.77 3.91
C ARG A 254 -13.93 -9.79 3.79
N GLY A 255 -14.56 -8.62 3.68
CA GLY A 255 -16.00 -8.44 3.70
C GLY A 255 -16.75 -8.82 2.42
N GLY A 256 -16.05 -8.96 1.29
CA GLY A 256 -16.66 -9.20 -0.02
C GLY A 256 -16.82 -7.96 -0.91
N ALA A 257 -16.30 -6.81 -0.51
CA ALA A 257 -16.34 -5.60 -1.33
C ALA A 257 -15.48 -5.74 -2.60
N VAL A 258 -15.93 -5.06 -3.66
CA VAL A 258 -15.27 -5.05 -4.97
C VAL A 258 -13.94 -4.26 -4.93
N ASP A 259 -12.92 -4.75 -5.62
CA ASP A 259 -11.64 -4.06 -5.81
C ASP A 259 -11.58 -3.26 -7.12
N ASN A 260 -10.43 -2.65 -7.45
CA ASN A 260 -10.26 -1.86 -8.67
C ASN A 260 -10.39 -2.70 -9.97
N GLU A 261 -10.24 -4.02 -9.88
CA GLU A 261 -10.42 -4.95 -11.00
C GLU A 261 -11.79 -5.64 -10.99
N GLY A 262 -12.76 -5.15 -10.20
CA GLY A 262 -14.08 -5.76 -10.17
C GLY A 262 -14.13 -7.10 -9.43
N ALA A 263 -13.05 -7.53 -8.78
CA ALA A 263 -13.00 -8.79 -8.07
C ALA A 263 -13.50 -8.63 -6.63
N CYS A 264 -14.13 -9.67 -6.10
CA CYS A 264 -14.61 -9.73 -4.72
C CYS A 264 -14.05 -10.96 -4.02
N TYR A 265 -13.87 -10.85 -2.70
CA TYR A 265 -13.52 -11.98 -1.86
C TYR A 265 -14.13 -11.78 -0.47
N ARG A 266 -14.94 -12.74 -0.03
CA ARG A 266 -15.51 -12.82 1.31
C ARG A 266 -14.99 -14.06 2.02
N GLY A 267 -14.30 -13.87 3.14
CA GLY A 267 -13.69 -14.97 3.90
C GLY A 267 -12.47 -14.50 4.71
N PRO A 268 -11.78 -15.42 5.40
CA PRO A 268 -10.53 -15.09 6.08
C PRO A 268 -9.49 -14.50 5.13
N ALA A 269 -8.71 -13.52 5.60
CA ALA A 269 -7.62 -12.95 4.80
C ALA A 269 -6.55 -14.04 4.52
N PRO A 270 -6.22 -14.36 3.26
CA PRO A 270 -5.30 -15.44 2.92
C PRO A 270 -3.85 -15.01 3.22
N VAL A 271 -3.33 -15.41 4.38
CA VAL A 271 -1.94 -15.20 4.80
C VAL A 271 -1.22 -16.53 4.94
N ALA A 272 0.09 -16.52 4.71
CA ALA A 272 0.94 -17.70 4.85
C ALA A 272 1.00 -18.19 6.31
N GLY A 273 0.89 -19.49 6.55
CA GLY A 273 1.02 -20.10 7.88
C GLY A 273 -0.10 -19.74 8.87
N ALA A 274 0.03 -20.24 10.10
CA ALA A 274 -0.92 -19.91 11.18
C ALA A 274 -0.90 -18.41 11.49
N ALA A 275 -2.09 -17.82 11.66
CA ALA A 275 -2.23 -16.39 11.92
C ALA A 275 -3.36 -16.13 12.93
N PRO A 276 -3.20 -15.13 13.82
CA PRO A 276 -4.22 -14.77 14.79
C PRO A 276 -5.45 -14.15 14.10
N GLN A 277 -6.61 -14.17 14.75
CA GLN A 277 -7.78 -13.45 14.25
C GLN A 277 -7.58 -11.93 14.26
N TRP A 278 -6.71 -11.45 15.15
CA TRP A 278 -6.54 -10.04 15.47
C TRP A 278 -5.06 -9.68 15.61
N THR A 279 -4.67 -8.53 15.07
CA THR A 279 -3.38 -7.89 15.38
C THR A 279 -3.62 -6.54 16.06
N ARG A 280 -2.68 -6.14 16.92
CA ARG A 280 -2.80 -4.92 17.74
C ARG A 280 -1.78 -3.88 17.32
N SER A 281 -2.25 -2.65 17.21
CA SER A 281 -1.39 -1.49 17.02
C SER A 281 -0.53 -1.24 18.26
N THR A 282 0.72 -0.87 18.02
CA THR A 282 1.68 -0.43 19.05
C THR A 282 2.10 1.01 18.82
N LEU A 283 1.33 1.76 18.01
CA LEU A 283 1.55 3.20 17.84
C LEU A 283 1.39 3.92 19.20
N PRO A 284 2.19 4.97 19.47
CA PRO A 284 2.02 5.82 20.65
C PRO A 284 0.80 6.73 20.47
N MET A 285 -0.40 6.15 20.52
CA MET A 285 -1.65 6.82 20.10
C MET A 285 -1.92 8.11 20.88
N ASP A 286 -1.72 8.13 22.19
CA ASP A 286 -1.97 9.32 23.01
C ASP A 286 -1.03 10.48 22.64
N ALA A 287 0.24 10.16 22.34
CA ALA A 287 1.21 11.14 21.85
C ALA A 287 0.82 11.64 20.45
N ILE A 288 0.36 10.75 19.57
CA ILE A 288 -0.13 11.12 18.24
C ILE A 288 -1.34 12.05 18.34
N VAL A 289 -2.36 11.68 19.13
CA VAL A 289 -3.56 12.50 19.35
C VAL A 289 -3.18 13.89 19.89
N SER A 290 -2.21 13.94 20.81
CA SER A 290 -1.76 15.20 21.40
C SER A 290 -1.03 16.11 20.41
N ALA A 291 -0.19 15.53 19.53
CA ALA A 291 0.70 16.27 18.64
C ALA A 291 0.10 16.56 17.26
N ALA A 292 -0.69 15.66 16.67
CA ALA A 292 -1.21 15.75 15.31
C ALA A 292 -2.47 16.62 15.20
N ARG A 293 -2.43 17.81 15.82
CA ARG A 293 -3.53 18.78 15.79
C ARG A 293 -3.64 19.45 14.42
N GLY A 294 -4.86 19.79 14.02
CA GLY A 294 -5.14 20.49 12.77
C GLY A 294 -6.62 20.52 12.45
N THR A 295 -6.96 20.64 11.16
CA THR A 295 -8.35 20.75 10.66
C THR A 295 -9.24 19.58 11.09
N TYR A 296 -8.71 18.37 11.09
CA TYR A 296 -9.46 17.16 11.39
C TYR A 296 -9.07 16.60 12.77
N PRO A 297 -10.03 16.18 13.61
CA PRO A 297 -9.70 15.48 14.84
C PRO A 297 -8.99 14.16 14.54
N VAL A 298 -8.05 13.79 15.41
CA VAL A 298 -7.39 12.49 15.42
C VAL A 298 -7.93 11.71 16.61
N VAL A 299 -8.53 10.55 16.36
CA VAL A 299 -9.20 9.75 17.40
C VAL A 299 -8.67 8.34 17.42
N ARG A 300 -8.63 7.73 18.61
CA ARG A 300 -8.40 6.29 18.75
C ARG A 300 -9.68 5.54 18.40
N ASN A 301 -9.59 4.57 17.49
CA ASN A 301 -10.70 3.72 17.11
C ASN A 301 -10.47 2.28 17.58
N THR A 302 -11.36 1.78 18.42
CA THR A 302 -11.32 0.41 18.98
C THR A 302 -12.52 -0.43 18.55
N GLU A 303 -13.43 0.12 17.75
CA GLU A 303 -14.65 -0.58 17.35
C GLU A 303 -14.32 -1.73 16.39
N VAL A 304 -14.62 -2.97 16.77
CA VAL A 304 -14.45 -4.16 15.93
C VAL A 304 -15.75 -4.94 15.85
N SER A 305 -15.90 -5.75 14.80
CA SER A 305 -17.02 -6.70 14.69
C SER A 305 -16.51 -8.13 14.59
N TYR A 306 -17.13 -9.04 15.34
CA TYR A 306 -16.74 -10.44 15.39
C TYR A 306 -17.95 -11.39 15.34
N ALA A 307 -17.67 -12.67 15.13
CA ALA A 307 -18.63 -13.76 15.28
C ALA A 307 -18.05 -14.86 16.18
N THR A 308 -18.91 -15.72 16.71
CA THR A 308 -18.52 -16.96 17.39
C THR A 308 -18.93 -18.17 16.53
N GLY A 309 -18.36 -19.35 16.79
CA GLY A 309 -18.65 -20.56 16.01
C GLY A 309 -17.72 -20.72 14.81
N SER A 310 -18.22 -21.22 13.68
CA SER A 310 -17.43 -21.48 12.46
C SER A 310 -17.60 -20.37 11.42
N ASP A 311 -16.58 -20.17 10.59
CA ASP A 311 -16.67 -19.30 9.43
C ASP A 311 -17.45 -20.00 8.29
N PRO A 312 -18.23 -19.25 7.49
CA PRO A 312 -18.74 -19.79 6.24
C PRO A 312 -17.59 -20.06 5.26
N ALA A 313 -17.85 -20.90 4.26
CA ALA A 313 -16.90 -21.12 3.18
C ALA A 313 -16.54 -19.79 2.47
N PRO A 314 -15.27 -19.57 2.08
CA PRO A 314 -14.88 -18.42 1.29
C PRO A 314 -15.68 -18.32 -0.01
N SER A 315 -15.93 -17.09 -0.46
CA SER A 315 -16.68 -16.83 -1.69
C SER A 315 -16.06 -15.69 -2.48
N THR A 316 -16.08 -15.80 -3.80
CA THR A 316 -15.69 -14.74 -4.74
C THR A 316 -16.89 -14.04 -5.39
N VAL A 317 -18.10 -14.35 -4.93
CA VAL A 317 -19.33 -13.71 -5.40
C VAL A 317 -19.45 -12.32 -4.76
N CYS A 318 -19.65 -11.30 -5.60
CA CYS A 318 -19.86 -9.92 -5.17
C CYS A 318 -21.27 -9.71 -4.59
N ASP A 319 -21.46 -8.60 -3.86
CA ASP A 319 -22.78 -8.11 -3.39
C ASP A 319 -23.57 -9.10 -2.51
N LEU A 320 -22.87 -9.97 -1.81
CA LEU A 320 -23.50 -10.87 -0.84
C LEU A 320 -23.96 -10.09 0.41
N PRO A 321 -25.07 -10.49 1.06
CA PRO A 321 -25.51 -9.88 2.31
C PRO A 321 -24.43 -9.90 3.40
N LYS A 322 -24.41 -8.86 4.26
CA LYS A 322 -23.50 -8.81 5.41
C LYS A 322 -23.75 -10.01 6.33
N LEU A 323 -22.68 -10.64 6.78
CA LEU A 323 -22.77 -11.73 7.74
C LEU A 323 -23.17 -11.21 9.13
N PRO A 324 -23.88 -12.02 9.94
CA PRO A 324 -24.12 -11.70 11.34
C PRO A 324 -22.80 -11.44 12.09
N SER A 325 -22.82 -10.44 12.96
CA SER A 325 -21.67 -10.07 13.77
C SER A 325 -22.09 -9.29 15.01
N THR A 326 -21.29 -9.37 16.07
CA THR A 326 -21.37 -8.56 17.28
C THR A 326 -20.33 -7.45 17.21
N THR A 327 -20.73 -6.20 17.47
CA THR A 327 -19.80 -5.06 17.53
C THR A 327 -19.42 -4.76 18.97
N THR A 328 -18.15 -4.46 19.20
CA THR A 328 -17.61 -4.11 20.52
C THR A 328 -16.51 -3.07 20.37
N THR A 329 -16.31 -2.25 21.41
CA THR A 329 -15.17 -1.35 21.55
C THR A 329 -14.14 -1.85 22.58
N ALA A 330 -14.43 -2.98 23.23
CA ALA A 330 -13.53 -3.70 24.12
C ALA A 330 -12.69 -4.73 23.36
N GLU A 331 -11.75 -5.37 24.04
CA GLU A 331 -10.99 -6.49 23.47
C GLU A 331 -11.93 -7.62 23.01
N PRO A 332 -11.70 -8.19 21.81
CA PRO A 332 -12.50 -9.31 21.32
C PRO A 332 -12.30 -10.56 22.23
N PRO A 333 -13.35 -11.36 22.46
CA PRO A 333 -13.23 -12.64 23.18
C PRO A 333 -12.17 -13.58 22.57
N ILE A 334 -11.61 -14.48 23.37
CA ILE A 334 -10.50 -15.36 22.95
C ILE A 334 -10.83 -16.24 21.73
N ASP A 335 -12.09 -16.65 21.59
CA ASP A 335 -12.62 -17.50 20.52
C ASP A 335 -13.35 -16.70 19.41
N ALA A 336 -13.30 -15.37 19.48
CA ALA A 336 -13.94 -14.50 18.51
C ALA A 336 -13.24 -14.55 17.15
N ARG A 337 -14.03 -14.78 16.10
CA ARG A 337 -13.58 -14.73 14.71
C ARG A 337 -13.82 -13.36 14.12
N ALA A 338 -12.83 -12.83 13.42
CA ALA A 338 -12.91 -11.51 12.83
C ALA A 338 -14.03 -11.44 11.77
N ARG A 339 -14.80 -10.36 11.82
CA ARG A 339 -15.68 -9.92 10.73
C ARG A 339 -15.28 -8.56 10.23
N GLN A 340 -14.89 -7.64 11.12
CA GLN A 340 -14.34 -6.34 10.79
C GLN A 340 -13.30 -5.97 11.87
N GLY A 341 -12.12 -5.53 11.46
CA GLY A 341 -11.24 -4.77 12.36
C GLY A 341 -11.73 -3.33 12.49
N ALA A 342 -11.00 -2.52 13.25
CA ALA A 342 -11.34 -1.11 13.45
C ALA A 342 -11.30 -0.31 12.15
N GLY A 343 -10.40 -0.70 11.23
CA GLY A 343 -10.35 -0.21 9.87
C GLY A 343 -11.37 -0.82 8.90
N GLY A 344 -12.34 -1.61 9.37
CA GLY A 344 -13.32 -2.34 8.56
C GLY A 344 -12.86 -3.73 8.13
N ASP A 345 -13.35 -4.19 6.97
CA ASP A 345 -13.10 -5.52 6.38
C ASP A 345 -12.65 -5.45 4.92
N TYR A 346 -12.10 -4.30 4.52
CA TYR A 346 -11.55 -4.07 3.19
C TYR A 346 -10.01 -4.13 3.20
N LEU A 347 -9.38 -3.86 2.05
CA LEU A 347 -7.92 -3.82 1.88
C LEU A 347 -7.22 -2.86 2.86
N SER A 348 -7.91 -1.82 3.33
CA SER A 348 -7.38 -0.88 4.31
C SER A 348 -7.13 -1.53 5.68
N ASN A 349 -8.09 -2.27 6.21
CA ASN A 349 -7.88 -3.12 7.39
C ASN A 349 -6.81 -4.20 7.12
N GLU A 350 -6.83 -4.81 5.94
CA GLU A 350 -5.92 -5.91 5.63
C GLU A 350 -4.45 -5.49 5.56
N ILE A 351 -4.13 -4.29 5.05
CA ILE A 351 -2.73 -3.79 5.08
C ILE A 351 -2.27 -3.57 6.53
N GLY A 352 -3.14 -3.00 7.36
CA GLY A 352 -2.90 -2.83 8.80
C GLY A 352 -2.64 -4.17 9.47
N TYR A 353 -3.47 -5.17 9.17
CA TYR A 353 -3.32 -6.53 9.68
C TYR A 353 -2.00 -7.19 9.23
N ARG A 354 -1.71 -7.21 7.93
CA ARG A 354 -0.57 -7.93 7.34
C ARG A 354 0.78 -7.34 7.76
N VAL A 355 0.94 -6.02 7.72
CA VAL A 355 2.23 -5.39 8.12
C VAL A 355 2.49 -5.59 9.61
N THR A 356 1.44 -5.49 10.44
CA THR A 356 1.51 -5.79 11.87
C THR A 356 1.87 -7.26 12.13
N LEU A 357 1.25 -8.19 11.38
CA LEU A 357 1.58 -9.61 11.45
C LEU A 357 3.04 -9.90 11.06
N VAL A 358 3.58 -9.24 10.04
CA VAL A 358 4.99 -9.36 9.66
C VAL A 358 5.90 -8.86 10.78
N ARG A 359 5.61 -7.68 11.37
CA ARG A 359 6.34 -7.15 12.54
C ARG A 359 6.36 -8.19 13.67
N ASP A 360 5.21 -8.73 14.01
CA ASP A 360 5.06 -9.66 15.14
C ASP A 360 5.79 -10.99 14.88
N ARG A 361 5.70 -11.54 13.67
CA ARG A 361 6.40 -12.76 13.27
C ARG A 361 7.92 -12.61 13.26
N LEU A 362 8.41 -11.43 12.91
CA LEU A 362 9.84 -11.11 12.93
C LEU A 362 10.33 -10.62 14.30
N ALA A 363 9.42 -10.54 15.29
CA ALA A 363 9.68 -9.96 16.61
C ALA A 363 10.36 -8.58 16.52
N ALA A 364 9.97 -7.76 15.53
CA ALA A 364 10.59 -6.46 15.30
C ALA A 364 10.18 -5.48 16.41
N PRO A 365 11.13 -4.95 17.21
CA PRO A 365 10.84 -4.18 18.43
C PRO A 365 10.58 -2.70 18.09
N ILE A 366 9.60 -2.44 17.22
CA ILE A 366 9.28 -1.09 16.76
C ILE A 366 7.77 -0.81 16.87
N PRO A 367 7.37 0.43 17.19
CA PRO A 367 5.98 0.83 17.15
C PRO A 367 5.43 0.76 15.73
N GLY A 368 4.19 0.30 15.58
CA GLY A 368 3.53 0.30 14.29
C GLY A 368 2.04 0.02 14.38
N GLY A 369 1.32 0.50 13.38
CA GLY A 369 -0.14 0.38 13.31
C GLY A 369 -0.71 1.04 12.07
N HIS A 370 -2.02 1.25 12.11
CA HIS A 370 -2.79 1.71 10.96
C HIS A 370 -3.48 3.06 11.24
N LEU A 371 -3.37 3.97 10.28
CA LEU A 371 -4.01 5.28 10.27
C LEU A 371 -5.01 5.35 9.11
N HIS A 372 -6.26 5.60 9.43
CA HIS A 372 -7.24 6.03 8.46
C HIS A 372 -7.29 7.56 8.38
N THR A 373 -7.26 8.11 7.17
CA THR A 373 -7.43 9.55 6.93
C THR A 373 -8.90 9.92 6.78
N PRO A 374 -9.25 11.22 6.87
CA PRO A 374 -10.51 11.71 6.34
C PRO A 374 -10.67 11.34 4.86
N VAL A 375 -11.91 11.20 4.40
CA VAL A 375 -12.21 11.18 2.96
C VAL A 375 -11.76 12.50 2.34
N LEU A 376 -11.02 12.42 1.23
CA LEU A 376 -10.67 13.59 0.44
C LEU A 376 -11.89 14.05 -0.37
N ASP A 377 -12.37 15.25 -0.08
CA ASP A 377 -13.52 15.90 -0.73
C ASP A 377 -13.10 17.21 -1.42
N GLY A 378 -14.08 17.94 -1.99
CA GLY A 378 -13.85 19.22 -2.65
C GLY A 378 -13.63 19.15 -4.16
N LEU A 379 -13.78 17.97 -4.78
CA LEU A 379 -13.83 17.89 -6.25
C LEU A 379 -14.95 18.79 -6.80
N PRO A 380 -14.70 19.55 -7.87
CA PRO A 380 -15.69 20.44 -8.45
C PRO A 380 -16.86 19.65 -9.07
N ALA A 381 -18.05 20.24 -9.01
CA ALA A 381 -19.24 19.70 -9.67
C ALA A 381 -19.07 19.64 -11.20
N GLU A 382 -18.37 20.61 -11.78
CA GLU A 382 -17.98 20.61 -13.19
C GLU A 382 -17.03 19.44 -13.47
N ARG A 383 -17.47 18.45 -14.26
CA ARG A 383 -16.75 17.20 -14.51
C ARG A 383 -15.48 17.37 -15.35
N SER A 384 -15.37 18.45 -16.13
CA SER A 384 -14.19 18.80 -16.93
C SER A 384 -13.00 19.24 -16.04
N ALA A 385 -13.28 19.79 -14.85
CA ALA A 385 -12.28 20.29 -13.92
C ALA A 385 -11.73 19.13 -13.07
N LEU A 386 -10.40 19.03 -13.00
CA LEU A 386 -9.70 17.94 -12.31
C LEU A 386 -9.48 18.22 -10.82
N GLU A 387 -9.60 19.48 -10.41
CA GLU A 387 -9.41 19.92 -9.04
C GLU A 387 -10.09 21.28 -8.79
N SER A 388 -10.15 21.69 -7.53
CA SER A 388 -10.59 23.01 -7.11
C SER A 388 -9.64 23.55 -6.03
N PRO A 389 -9.63 24.86 -5.72
CA PRO A 389 -8.90 25.38 -4.56
C PRO A 389 -9.24 24.66 -3.25
N GLN A 390 -10.50 24.26 -3.07
CA GLN A 390 -10.95 23.52 -1.88
C GLN A 390 -10.36 22.11 -1.84
N TYR A 391 -10.40 21.37 -2.95
CA TYR A 391 -9.77 20.04 -3.05
C TYR A 391 -8.29 20.09 -2.67
N ARG A 392 -7.58 21.12 -3.16
CA ARG A 392 -6.16 21.34 -2.84
C ARG A 392 -5.92 21.66 -1.37
N ALA A 393 -6.73 22.55 -0.81
CA ALA A 393 -6.63 22.92 0.60
C ALA A 393 -6.92 21.73 1.53
N ASN A 394 -7.92 20.91 1.20
CA ASN A 394 -8.29 19.73 1.97
C ASN A 394 -7.19 18.66 1.91
N LEU A 395 -6.61 18.41 0.73
CA LEU A 395 -5.47 17.49 0.63
C LEU A 395 -4.25 18.00 1.40
N ALA A 396 -3.93 19.29 1.29
CA ALA A 396 -2.81 19.89 2.02
C ALA A 396 -2.99 19.79 3.54
N ALA A 397 -4.21 20.00 4.05
CA ALA A 397 -4.52 19.82 5.46
C ALA A 397 -4.34 18.36 5.91
N ILE A 398 -4.84 17.39 5.12
CA ILE A 398 -4.68 15.96 5.40
C ILE A 398 -3.20 15.57 5.43
N VAL A 399 -2.41 15.97 4.42
CA VAL A 399 -0.98 15.67 4.33
C VAL A 399 -0.20 16.29 5.49
N THR A 400 -0.52 17.54 5.85
CA THR A 400 0.13 18.24 6.97
C THR A 400 -0.09 17.51 8.29
N GLN A 401 -1.34 17.11 8.58
CA GLN A 401 -1.62 16.38 9.82
C GLN A 401 -1.02 14.97 9.81
N ALA A 402 -1.05 14.26 8.68
CA ALA A 402 -0.39 12.97 8.56
C ALA A 402 1.13 13.05 8.77
N ARG A 403 1.78 14.13 8.31
CA ARG A 403 3.20 14.40 8.61
C ARG A 403 3.45 14.50 10.12
N ALA A 404 2.55 15.14 10.86
CA ALA A 404 2.66 15.23 12.32
C ALA A 404 2.54 13.84 12.98
N VAL A 405 1.61 12.99 12.51
CA VAL A 405 1.51 11.59 12.96
C VAL A 405 2.83 10.84 12.73
N VAL A 406 3.34 10.87 11.51
CA VAL A 406 4.58 10.16 11.14
C VAL A 406 5.78 10.70 11.91
N SER A 407 5.80 12.01 12.21
CA SER A 407 6.86 12.62 13.02
C SER A 407 6.89 12.03 14.43
N VAL A 408 5.74 11.84 15.09
CA VAL A 408 5.68 11.18 16.41
C VAL A 408 6.21 9.75 16.35
N VAL A 409 5.86 9.00 15.31
CA VAL A 409 6.34 7.62 15.12
C VAL A 409 7.85 7.59 14.88
N ALA A 410 8.37 8.53 14.10
CA ALA A 410 9.81 8.66 13.83
C ALA A 410 10.63 8.94 15.10
N HIS A 411 10.05 9.62 16.10
CA HIS A 411 10.73 9.86 17.39
C HIS A 411 10.94 8.59 18.21
N GLY A 412 10.24 7.49 17.87
CA GLY A 412 10.47 6.16 18.42
C GLY A 412 10.47 6.14 19.94
N GLN A 413 9.30 6.07 20.58
CA GLN A 413 9.26 5.72 22.00
C GLN A 413 9.69 4.27 22.14
N ARG A 414 10.94 4.06 22.53
CA ARG A 414 11.40 2.77 23.04
C ARG A 414 10.87 2.66 24.46
N ASN A 415 9.77 1.93 24.64
CA ASN A 415 9.37 1.49 25.97
C ASN A 415 10.42 0.55 26.55
#